data_AF-A0A959RZ05-F1
#
_entry.id   AF-A0A959RZ05-F1
#
_cell.length_a   1.000
_cell.length_b   1.000
_cell.length_c   1.000
_cell.angle_alpha   90.00
_cell.angle_beta   90.00
_cell.angle_gamma   90.00
#
_symmetry.space_group_name_H-M   'P 1'
#
loop_
_entity.id
_entity.type
_entity.pdbx_description
1 polymer ?
#
loop_
_entity_poly.entity_id
_entity_poly.type
_entity_poly.pdbx_seq_one_letter_code
_entity_poly.pdbx_strand_id
1 'polypeptide(L)'
;FNPSTTIKYTIPSNIKSKTANGSAFVQLNVFDILGKRVATLVNQNQKPGNYEVEFNSSNLHGDAQGLSSGIYFYSISAGNFRETKKMIILK
;
A
#
# COMPACT_ATOMS: atom_id res chain seq x y z
N PHE A 1 3.57 21.49 9.23
CA PHE A 1 2.75 20.27 9.27
C PHE A 1 3.34 19.27 8.28
N ASN A 2 3.71 18.07 8.73
CA ASN A 2 4.19 16.99 7.86
C ASN A 2 3.04 15.99 7.73
N PRO A 3 2.25 16.03 6.64
CA PRO A 3 1.12 15.14 6.49
C PRO A 3 1.62 13.69 6.42
N SER A 4 1.15 12.86 7.35
CA SER A 4 1.28 11.42 7.30
C SER A 4 -0.10 10.78 7.46
N THR A 5 -0.24 9.56 6.93
CA THR A 5 -1.45 8.77 7.12
C THR A 5 -1.08 7.31 7.37
N THR A 6 -1.85 6.66 8.24
CA THR A 6 -1.68 5.24 8.53
C THR A 6 -2.62 4.45 7.63
N ILE A 7 -2.05 3.61 6.78
CA ILE A 7 -2.80 2.69 5.93
C ILE A 7 -2.90 1.35 6.64
N LYS A 8 -4.13 0.95 6.96
CA LYS A 8 -4.44 -0.38 7.51
C LYS A 8 -4.86 -1.32 6.39
N TYR A 9 -4.29 -2.52 6.37
CA TYR A 9 -4.64 -3.54 5.39
C TYR A 9 -4.71 -4.94 6.03
N THR A 10 -5.54 -5.78 5.44
CA THR A 10 -5.76 -7.17 5.88
C THR A 10 -5.39 -8.11 4.75
N ILE A 11 -4.63 -9.14 5.08
CA ILE A 11 -4.34 -10.27 4.21
C ILE A 11 -5.28 -11.40 4.63
N PRO A 12 -6.24 -11.81 3.79
CA PRO A 12 -7.17 -12.88 4.11
C PRO A 12 -6.48 -14.23 4.37
N SER A 13 -7.09 -15.08 5.20
CA SER A 13 -6.60 -16.43 5.49
C SER A 13 -6.72 -17.40 4.30
N ASN A 14 -7.58 -17.09 3.33
CA ASN A 14 -7.85 -17.91 2.15
C ASN A 14 -7.00 -17.54 0.93
N ILE A 15 -5.91 -16.78 1.10
CA ILE A 15 -4.98 -16.51 0.01
C ILE A 15 -4.32 -17.82 -0.45
N LYS A 16 -4.20 -17.98 -1.78
CA LYS A 16 -3.40 -19.05 -2.36
C LYS A 16 -1.93 -18.67 -2.25
N SER A 17 -1.25 -19.21 -1.24
CA SER A 17 0.19 -19.11 -1.09
C SER A 17 0.89 -20.29 -1.79
N LYS A 18 1.98 -20.00 -2.51
CA LYS A 18 2.89 -21.01 -3.07
C LYS A 18 4.01 -21.40 -2.10
N THR A 19 4.10 -20.75 -0.94
CA THR A 19 5.18 -20.97 0.03
C THR A 19 4.74 -22.00 1.07
N ALA A 20 5.68 -22.83 1.53
CA ALA A 20 5.40 -23.90 2.48
C ALA A 20 4.92 -23.39 3.86
N ASN A 21 5.19 -22.13 4.21
CA ASN A 21 4.84 -21.52 5.49
C ASN A 21 3.54 -20.70 5.44
N GLY A 22 2.79 -20.76 4.33
CA GLY A 22 1.52 -20.06 4.14
C GLY A 22 1.63 -18.55 3.92
N SER A 23 2.84 -18.01 3.71
CA SER A 23 3.04 -16.57 3.41
C SER A 23 2.85 -16.27 1.92
N ALA A 24 2.26 -15.14 1.58
CA ALA A 24 2.21 -14.67 0.19
C ALA A 24 3.16 -13.48 0.02
N PHE A 25 3.67 -13.31 -1.20
CA PHE A 25 4.37 -12.09 -1.57
C PHE A 25 3.36 -10.94 -1.64
N VAL A 26 3.60 -9.90 -0.85
CA VAL A 26 2.71 -8.75 -0.69
C VAL A 26 3.33 -7.53 -1.32
N GLN A 27 2.52 -6.84 -2.12
CA GLN A 27 2.83 -5.50 -2.60
C GLN A 27 1.70 -4.55 -2.23
N LEU A 28 2.05 -3.46 -1.53
CA LEU A 28 1.17 -2.33 -1.27
C LEU A 28 1.73 -1.11 -2.01
N ASN A 29 1.02 -0.68 -3.05
CA ASN A 29 1.41 0.43 -3.91
C ASN A 29 0.44 1.60 -3.74
N VAL A 30 0.95 2.83 -3.80
CA VAL A 30 0.16 4.06 -3.79
C VAL A 30 0.24 4.74 -5.15
N PHE A 31 -0.89 5.26 -5.60
CA PHE A 31 -1.08 5.91 -6.89
C PHE A 31 -1.75 7.27 -6.70
N ASP A 32 -1.41 8.22 -7.56
CA ASP A 32 -2.14 9.48 -7.69
C ASP A 32 -3.45 9.30 -8.50
N ILE A 33 -4.21 10.39 -8.67
CA ILE A 33 -5.47 10.39 -9.43
C ILE A 33 -5.31 10.05 -10.91
N LEU A 34 -4.10 10.20 -11.46
CA LEU A 34 -3.78 9.89 -12.86
C LEU A 34 -3.35 8.43 -13.02
N GLY A 35 -3.30 7.66 -11.93
CA GLY A 35 -2.87 6.27 -11.91
C GLY A 35 -1.36 6.08 -11.92
N LYS A 36 -0.58 7.15 -11.72
CA LYS A 36 0.88 7.05 -11.60
C LYS A 36 1.22 6.51 -10.21
N ARG A 37 2.03 5.45 -10.16
CA ARG A 37 2.53 4.89 -8.89
C ARG A 37 3.53 5.86 -8.28
N VAL A 38 3.19 6.39 -7.10
CA VAL A 38 4.01 7.37 -6.36
C VAL A 38 4.80 6.73 -5.22
N ALA A 39 4.33 5.60 -4.68
CA ALA A 39 5.02 4.88 -3.62
C ALA A 39 4.78 3.35 -3.70
N THR A 40 5.70 2.60 -3.10
CA THR A 40 5.58 1.17 -2.80
C THR A 40 5.96 1.04 -1.33
N LEU A 41 4.96 0.80 -0.49
CA LEU A 41 5.09 0.82 0.97
C LEU A 41 5.42 -0.56 1.54
N VAL A 42 5.02 -1.61 0.83
CA VAL A 42 5.27 -3.00 1.19
C VAL A 42 5.69 -3.75 -0.06
N ASN A 43 6.76 -4.54 0.05
CA ASN A 43 7.28 -5.37 -1.05
C ASN A 43 8.00 -6.60 -0.48
N GLN A 44 7.28 -7.46 0.25
CA GLN A 44 7.87 -8.57 0.99
C GLN A 44 6.87 -9.71 1.21
N ASN A 45 7.34 -10.87 1.66
CA ASN A 45 6.46 -11.96 2.07
C ASN A 45 5.83 -11.68 3.44
N GLN A 46 4.50 -11.86 3.55
CA GLN A 46 3.76 -11.76 4.81
C GLN A 46 2.74 -12.90 4.92
N LYS A 47 2.41 -13.28 6.16
CA LYS A 47 1.36 -14.25 6.45
C LYS A 47 -0.02 -13.55 6.44
N PRO A 48 -1.13 -14.30 6.35
CA PRO A 48 -2.44 -13.76 6.65
C PRO A 48 -2.48 -13.04 8.00
N GLY A 49 -3.14 -11.88 8.04
CA GLY A 49 -3.13 -11.02 9.22
C GLY A 49 -3.51 -9.57 8.93
N ASN A 50 -3.56 -8.76 9.98
CA ASN A 50 -3.79 -7.32 9.92
C ASN A 50 -2.46 -6.58 10.08
N TYR A 51 -2.26 -5.56 9.27
CA TYR A 51 -1.02 -4.80 9.23
C TYR A 51 -1.32 -3.31 9.08
N GLU A 52 -0.36 -2.50 9.51
CA GLU A 52 -0.39 -1.05 9.36
C GLU A 52 0.94 -0.60 8.76
N VAL A 53 0.89 0.43 7.91
CA VAL A 53 2.07 1.08 7.38
C VAL A 53 1.84 2.57 7.29
N GLU A 54 2.87 3.33 7.61
CA GLU A 54 2.84 4.78 7.47
C GLU A 54 3.10 5.19 6.02
N PHE A 55 2.32 6.14 5.53
CA PHE A 55 2.55 6.83 4.28
C PHE A 55 2.80 8.32 4.55
N ASN A 56 3.97 8.79 4.17
CA ASN A 56 4.40 10.19 4.27
C ASN A 56 5.30 10.57 3.07
N SER A 57 5.78 11.81 3.04
CA SER A 57 6.58 12.33 1.93
C SER A 57 7.90 11.58 1.69
N SER A 58 8.45 10.89 2.69
CA SER A 58 9.69 10.11 2.53
C SER A 58 9.50 8.82 1.73
N ASN A 59 8.26 8.35 1.58
CA ASN A 59 7.94 7.15 0.81
C ASN A 59 7.78 7.43 -0.69
N LEU A 60 7.77 8.69 -1.10
CA LEU A 60 7.58 9.09 -2.49
C LEU A 60 8.83 8.79 -3.31
N HIS A 61 8.62 8.27 -4.52
CA HIS A 61 9.69 7.95 -5.45
C HIS A 61 9.70 8.92 -6.63
N GLY A 62 10.86 9.10 -7.25
CA GLY A 62 11.00 9.80 -8.53
C GLY A 62 10.73 11.31 -8.43
N ASP A 63 10.01 11.83 -9.41
CA ASP A 63 9.63 13.23 -9.62
C ASP A 63 8.43 13.68 -8.76
N ALA A 64 7.92 12.83 -7.87
CA ALA A 64 6.85 13.18 -6.94
C ALA A 64 7.36 14.21 -5.90
N GLN A 65 7.17 15.48 -6.22
CA GLN A 65 7.61 16.61 -5.39
C GLN A 65 6.69 16.81 -4.18
N GLY A 66 6.93 16.02 -3.13
CA GLY A 66 6.24 16.14 -1.86
C GLY A 66 4.79 15.66 -1.89
N LEU A 67 4.26 15.39 -0.69
CA LEU A 67 2.90 14.91 -0.54
C LEU A 67 1.93 16.09 -0.55
N SER A 68 1.15 16.23 -1.63
CA SER A 68 0.13 17.26 -1.79
C SER A 68 -1.24 16.81 -1.26
N SER A 69 -2.06 17.77 -0.85
CA SER A 69 -3.48 17.51 -0.57
C SER A 69 -4.17 16.99 -1.83
N GLY A 70 -4.94 15.92 -1.70
CA GLY A 70 -5.59 15.32 -2.86
C GLY A 70 -6.09 13.90 -2.63
N ILE A 71 -6.68 13.35 -3.67
CA ILE A 71 -7.12 11.95 -3.71
C ILE A 71 -5.95 11.08 -4.13
N TYR A 72 -5.78 9.97 -3.42
CA TYR A 72 -4.83 8.93 -3.76
C TYR A 72 -5.54 7.57 -3.71
N PHE A 73 -4.97 6.60 -4.39
CA PHE A 73 -5.42 5.22 -4.34
C PHE A 73 -4.27 4.37 -3.81
N TYR A 74 -4.57 3.42 -2.93
CA TYR A 74 -3.62 2.37 -2.59
C TYR A 74 -4.18 1.02 -3.01
N SER A 75 -3.30 0.17 -3.53
CA SER A 75 -3.64 -1.18 -3.99
C SER A 75 -2.73 -2.19 -3.30
N ILE A 76 -3.34 -3.19 -2.67
CA ILE A 76 -2.66 -4.34 -2.12
C ILE A 76 -2.85 -5.55 -3.04
N SER A 77 -1.78 -6.34 -3.19
CA SER A 77 -1.85 -7.67 -3.79
C SER A 77 -1.14 -8.68 -2.91
N ALA A 78 -1.75 -9.86 -2.73
CA ALA A 78 -1.21 -10.98 -1.98
C ALA A 78 -1.72 -12.30 -2.58
N GLY A 79 -0.91 -12.98 -3.38
CA GLY A 79 -1.35 -14.17 -4.11
C GLY A 79 -2.51 -13.86 -5.07
N ASN A 80 -3.68 -14.47 -4.84
CA ASN A 80 -4.91 -14.20 -5.58
C ASN A 80 -5.77 -13.06 -5.00
N PHE A 81 -5.40 -12.52 -3.83
CA PHE A 81 -6.11 -11.39 -3.24
C PHE A 81 -5.59 -10.08 -3.84
N ARG A 82 -6.52 -9.21 -4.23
CA ARG A 82 -6.26 -7.84 -4.65
C ARG A 82 -7.36 -6.94 -4.10
N GLU A 83 -6.98 -5.80 -3.55
CA GLU A 83 -7.91 -4.80 -3.07
C GLU A 83 -7.34 -3.41 -3.37
N THR A 84 -8.20 -2.49 -3.81
CA THR A 84 -7.83 -1.10 -4.03
C THR A 84 -8.79 -0.20 -3.25
N LYS A 85 -8.23 0.76 -2.53
CA LYS A 85 -8.99 1.70 -1.70
C LYS A 85 -8.56 3.13 -2.00
N LYS A 86 -9.50 4.05 -1.85
CA LYS A 86 -9.29 5.49 -1.99
C LYS A 86 -8.94 6.10 -0.64
N MET A 87 -8.00 7.04 -0.63
CA MET A 87 -7.70 7.88 0.54
C MET A 87 -7.61 9.35 0.12
N ILE A 88 -7.77 10.24 1.09
CA ILE A 88 -7.62 11.69 0.91
C ILE A 88 -6.49 12.14 1.83
N ILE A 89 -5.48 12.79 1.27
CA ILE A 89 -4.45 13.47 2.05
C ILE A 89 -4.88 14.92 2.25
N LEU A 90 -4.79 15.39 3.48
CA LEU A 90 -5.01 16.78 3.88
C LEU A 90 -3.70 17.31 4.45
N LYS A 91 -3.16 18.37 3.83
CA LYS A 91 -1.97 19.11 4.26
C LYS A 91 -2.36 20.50 4.77
#